data_AF-A0A916VKT3-F1
#
_entry.id   AF-A0A916VKT3-F1
#
_cell.length_a   1.000
_cell.length_b   1.000
_cell.length_c   1.000
_cell.angle_alpha   90.00
_cell.angle_beta   90.00
_cell.angle_gamma   90.00
#
_symmetry.space_group_name_H-M   'P 1'
#
loop_
_entity.id
_entity.type
_entity.pdbx_description
1 polymer ?
#
loop_
_entity_poly.entity_id
_entity_poly.type
_entity_poly.pdbx_seq_one_letter_code
_entity_poly.pdbx_strand_id
1 'polypeptide(L)' 'MNQYYAKVAKGLETIAAQELESLGAKNVSPEFTGVSFTGDKTLLYRVNLLK' A
#
# COMPACT_ATOMS: atom_id res chain seq x y z
N MET A 1 -2.14 -12.30 -8.62
CA MET A 1 -1.69 -10.99 -8.09
C MET A 1 -2.67 -9.95 -8.58
N ASN A 2 -3.28 -9.21 -7.66
CA ASN A 2 -4.20 -8.13 -8.00
C ASN A 2 -3.52 -6.78 -7.79
N GLN A 3 -3.93 -5.80 -8.58
CA GLN A 3 -3.52 -4.41 -8.42
C GLN A 3 -4.47 -3.69 -7.47
N TYR A 4 -3.89 -2.98 -6.52
CA TYR A 4 -4.58 -2.26 -5.45
C TYR A 4 -4.10 -0.81 -5.40
N TYR A 5 -4.95 0.05 -4.88
CA TYR A 5 -4.65 1.46 -4.64
C TYR A 5 -5.04 1.83 -3.21
N ALA A 6 -4.07 2.24 -2.40
CA ALA A 6 -4.28 2.73 -1.05
C ALA A 6 -4.37 4.25 -1.08
N LYS A 7 -5.50 4.83 -0.66
CA LYS A 7 -5.63 6.27 -0.44
C LYS A 7 -4.97 6.65 0.88
N VAL A 8 -4.15 7.70 0.86
CA VAL A 8 -3.44 8.20 2.05
C VAL A 8 -3.57 9.72 2.14
N ALA A 9 -3.32 10.27 3.33
CA ALA A 9 -3.26 11.71 3.48
C ALA A 9 -2.06 12.27 2.69
N LYS A 10 -2.22 13.47 2.12
CA LYS A 10 -1.16 14.16 1.39
C LYS A 10 0.08 14.30 2.27
N GLY A 11 1.24 13.92 1.74
CA GLY A 11 2.52 13.92 2.44
C GLY A 11 2.88 12.59 3.12
N LEU A 12 1.96 11.61 3.15
CA LEU A 12 2.20 10.28 3.72
C LEU A 12 2.46 9.20 2.66
N GLU A 13 2.48 9.55 1.38
CA GLU A 13 2.66 8.62 0.26
C GLU A 13 3.93 7.77 0.42
N THR A 14 5.05 8.41 0.77
CA THR A 14 6.35 7.74 0.93
C THR A 14 6.36 6.76 2.11
N ILE A 15 5.81 7.17 3.26
CA ILE A 15 5.75 6.31 4.45
C ILE A 15 4.82 5.12 4.20
N ALA A 16 3.65 5.37 3.62
CA ALA A 16 2.71 4.30 3.27
C ALA A 16 3.30 3.32 2.25
N ALA A 17 4.10 3.79 1.30
CA ALA A 17 4.81 2.92 0.37
C ALA A 17 5.80 2.01 1.10
N GLN A 18 6.60 2.55 2.03
CA GLN A 18 7.54 1.77 2.84
C GLN A 18 6.84 0.72 3.72
N GLU A 19 5.70 1.06 4.31
CA GLU A 19 4.89 0.11 5.07
C GLU A 19 4.34 -1.00 4.17
N LEU A 20 3.83 -0.66 2.98
CA LEU A 20 3.35 -1.63 2.01
C LEU A 20 4.46 -2.58 1.56
N GLU A 21 5.65 -2.08 1.27
CA GLU A 21 6.83 -2.90 0.96
C GLU A 21 7.19 -3.85 2.11
N SER A 22 7.19 -3.32 3.35
CA SER A 22 7.47 -4.11 4.57
C SER A 22 6.45 -5.22 4.81
N LEU A 23 5.20 -5.00 4.41
CA LEU A 23 4.13 -6.00 4.48
C LEU A 23 4.20 -7.04 3.35
N GLY A 24 5.06 -6.83 2.35
CA GLY A 24 5.26 -7.75 1.22
C GLY A 24 4.56 -7.36 -0.07
N ALA A 25 4.09 -6.11 -0.18
CA ALA A 25 3.61 -5.57 -1.45
C ALA A 25 4.71 -5.57 -2.52
N LYS A 26 4.30 -5.67 -3.78
CA LYS A 26 5.18 -5.63 -4.96
C LYS A 26 4.73 -4.51 -5.90
N ASN A 27 5.63 -4.00 -6.74
CA ASN A 27 5.33 -2.89 -7.65
C ASN A 27 4.71 -1.69 -6.92
N VAL A 28 5.30 -1.32 -5.78
CA VAL A 28 4.83 -0.21 -4.95
C VAL A 28 5.24 1.11 -5.61
N SER A 29 4.27 1.97 -5.88
CA SER A 29 4.47 3.27 -6.51
C SER A 29 3.67 4.33 -5.75
N PRO A 30 4.33 5.24 -5.00
CA PRO A 30 3.65 6.39 -4.43
C PRO A 30 3.16 7.32 -5.55
N GLU A 31 1.92 7.77 -5.43
CA GLU A 31 1.23 8.67 -6.36
C GLU A 31 0.57 9.80 -5.57
N PHE A 32 0.08 10.86 -6.23
CA PHE A 32 -0.57 11.95 -5.52
C PHE A 32 -1.74 11.45 -4.65
N THR A 33 -1.65 11.63 -3.33
CA THR A 33 -2.65 11.19 -2.33
C THR A 33 -2.91 9.68 -2.26
N GLY A 34 -1.95 8.86 -2.71
CA GLY A 34 -2.11 7.41 -2.65
C GLY A 34 -0.86 6.60 -2.98
N VAL A 35 -1.00 5.28 -2.94
CA VAL A 35 0.04 4.33 -3.32
C VAL A 35 -0.58 3.18 -4.12
N SER A 36 -0.09 3.00 -5.35
CA SER A 36 -0.38 1.84 -6.17
C SER A 36 0.52 0.68 -5.77
N PHE A 37 -0.03 -0.53 -5.66
CA PHE A 37 0.76 -1.72 -5.38
C PHE A 37 0.07 -2.99 -5.89
N THR A 38 0.84 -4.07 -5.97
CA THR A 38 0.34 -5.42 -6.25
C THR A 38 0.56 -6.31 -5.03
N GLY A 39 -0.42 -7.16 -4.72
CA GLY A 39 -0.37 -8.01 -3.55
C GLY A 39 -1.34 -9.17 -3.63
N ASP A 40 -1.27 -10.03 -2.63
CA ASP A 40 -2.25 -11.11 -2.43
C ASP A 40 -3.37 -10.66 -1.48
N LYS A 41 -4.55 -11.30 -1.52
CA LYS A 41 -5.70 -10.96 -0.66
C LYS A 41 -5.34 -10.98 0.83
N THR A 42 -4.43 -11.85 1.25
CA THR A 42 -3.91 -11.92 2.62
C THR A 42 -3.24 -10.61 3.06
N LEU A 43 -2.58 -9.91 2.13
CA LEU A 43 -1.96 -8.60 2.37
C LEU A 43 -3.02 -7.53 2.64
N LEU A 44 -4.13 -7.55 1.89
CA LEU A 44 -5.25 -6.60 2.07
C LEU A 44 -5.83 -6.67 3.49
N TYR A 45 -5.95 -7.88 4.05
CA TYR A 45 -6.41 -8.08 5.43
C TYR A 45 -5.39 -7.60 6.46
N ARG A 46 -4.09 -7.82 6.23
CA ARG A 46 -3.03 -7.34 7.14
C ARG A 46 -2.94 -5.82 7.18
N VAL A 47 -3.02 -5.16 6.02
CA VAL A 47 -3.00 -3.70 5.90
C VAL A 47 -4.20 -3.06 6.63
N ASN A 48 -5.38 -3.70 6.63
CA ASN A 48 -6.58 -3.17 7.30
C ASN A 48 -6.68 -3.48 8.80
N LEU A 49 -5.88 -4.41 9.34
CA LEU A 49 -5.90 -4.79 10.76
C LEU A 49 -4.97 -3.92 11.63
N LEU A 50 -4.11 -3.09 11.03
CA LEU A 50 -3.28 -2.10 11.72
C LEU A 50 -4.01 -0.77 11.96
N LYS A 51 -5.31 -0.71 11.65
CA LYS A 51 -6.16 0.46 11.83
C LYS A 51 -6.67 0.61 13.25
#